data_AF-A0A898KD50-F1
#
_entry.id   AF-A0A898KD50-F1
#
_cell.length_a   1.000
_cell.length_b   1.000
_cell.length_c   1.000
_cell.angle_alpha   90.00
_cell.angle_beta   90.00
_cell.angle_gamma   90.00
#
_symmetry.space_group_name_H-M   'P 1'
#
loop_
_entity.id
_entity.type
_entity.pdbx_description
1 polymer ?
#
loop_
_entity_poly.entity_id
_entity_poly.type
_entity_poly.pdbx_seq_one_letter_code
_entity_poly.pdbx_strand_id
1 'polypeptide(L)'
;MELLQYQLKELNEFNPQPGEFEQIDEEYKRLANSGQLLTTSQNALTLLADGEDVNLQSQLYTAKQLVTELTGMDSKLSGILDMLEEATIQITEASDELRHYCDRLDLDPNRLFELEQRISKQISLARKLHVSPE
;
A
#
# COMPACT_ATOMS: atom_id res chain seq x y z
N MET A 1 42.70 18.43 -14.39
CA MET A 1 43.01 17.21 -13.62
C MET A 1 42.15 17.06 -12.37
N GLU A 2 41.68 18.15 -11.75
CA GLU A 2 40.88 18.10 -10.51
C GLU A 2 39.49 17.46 -10.68
N LEU A 3 38.82 17.66 -11.82
CA LEU A 3 37.51 17.06 -12.10
C LEU A 3 37.56 15.52 -12.15
N LEU A 4 38.60 14.97 -12.78
CA LEU A 4 38.77 13.53 -12.96
C LEU A 4 39.12 12.83 -11.63
N GLN A 5 39.93 13.47 -10.78
CA GLN A 5 40.24 12.97 -9.43
C GLN A 5 39.01 13.02 -8.51
N TYR A 6 38.20 14.07 -8.59
CA TYR A 6 36.96 14.18 -7.82
C TYR A 6 35.96 13.09 -8.22
N GLN A 7 35.78 12.86 -9.53
CA GLN A 7 34.96 11.79 -10.07
C GLN A 7 35.46 10.38 -9.68
N LEU A 8 36.78 10.16 -9.68
CA LEU A 8 37.40 8.91 -9.22
C LEU A 8 37.23 8.69 -7.71
N LYS A 9 37.21 9.76 -6.92
CA LYS A 9 37.01 9.70 -5.47
C LYS A 9 35.56 9.35 -5.13
N GLU A 10 34.60 10.02 -5.78
CA GLU A 10 33.17 9.71 -5.65
C GLU A 10 32.86 8.26 -6.06
N LEU A 11 33.48 7.75 -7.14
CA LEU A 11 33.29 6.37 -7.58
C LEU A 11 33.91 5.35 -6.61
N ASN A 12 35.10 5.63 -6.08
CA ASN A 12 35.74 4.77 -5.07
C ASN A 12 35.00 4.80 -3.73
N GLU A 13 34.40 5.93 -3.34
CA GLU A 13 33.57 6.03 -2.13
C GLU A 13 32.23 5.27 -2.30
N PHE A 14 31.66 5.25 -3.50
CA PHE A 14 30.43 4.52 -3.78
C PHE A 14 30.66 3.00 -3.91
N ASN A 15 31.84 2.59 -4.41
CA ASN A 15 32.29 1.21 -4.54
C ASN A 15 31.21 0.21 -5.04
N PRO A 16 30.58 0.49 -6.20
CA PRO A 16 29.49 -0.33 -6.72
C PRO A 16 29.98 -1.76 -6.98
N GLN A 17 29.23 -2.75 -6.51
CA GLN A 17 29.57 -4.15 -6.76
C GLN A 17 28.93 -4.64 -8.07
N PRO A 18 29.63 -5.50 -8.85
CA PRO A 18 29.05 -6.10 -10.05
C PRO A 18 27.76 -6.88 -9.70
N GLY A 19 26.67 -6.63 -10.44
CA GLY A 19 25.37 -7.27 -10.21
C GLY A 19 24.58 -6.75 -8.99
N GLU A 20 25.10 -5.75 -8.28
CA GLU A 20 24.39 -5.11 -7.16
C GLU A 20 23.16 -4.36 -7.62
N PHE A 21 23.23 -3.72 -8.79
CA PHE A 21 22.12 -2.94 -9.33
C PHE A 21 20.88 -3.82 -9.58
N GLU A 22 21.05 -4.98 -10.23
CA GLU A 22 19.96 -5.92 -10.47
C GLU A 22 19.34 -6.42 -9.16
N GLN A 23 20.17 -6.77 -8.17
CA GLN A 23 19.70 -7.24 -6.87
C GLN A 23 18.90 -6.17 -6.12
N ILE A 24 19.39 -4.93 -6.13
CA ILE A 24 18.72 -3.78 -5.51
C ILE A 24 17.43 -3.43 -6.24
N ASP A 25 17.41 -3.47 -7.57
CA ASP A 25 16.23 -3.19 -8.39
C ASP A 25 15.13 -4.24 -8.18
N GLU A 26 15.47 -5.53 -8.12
CA GLU A 26 14.53 -6.59 -7.79
C GLU A 26 13.97 -6.44 -6.37
N GLU A 27 14.82 -6.16 -5.39
CA GLU A 27 14.42 -5.95 -3.99
C GLU A 27 13.51 -4.73 -3.85
N TYR A 28 13.86 -3.62 -4.51
CA TYR A 28 13.08 -2.39 -4.55
C TYR A 28 11.70 -2.63 -5.16
N LYS A 29 11.61 -3.28 -6.33
CA LYS A 29 10.34 -3.60 -6.98
C LYS A 29 9.43 -4.42 -6.07
N ARG A 30 9.99 -5.42 -5.38
CA ARG A 30 9.24 -6.25 -4.43
C ARG A 30 8.68 -5.41 -3.28
N LEU A 31 9.51 -4.59 -2.64
CA LEU A 31 9.10 -3.76 -1.50
C LEU A 31 8.13 -2.64 -1.91
N ALA A 32 8.34 -2.01 -3.08
CA ALA A 32 7.44 -1.01 -3.63
C ALA A 32 6.05 -1.58 -3.94
N ASN A 33 5.99 -2.80 -4.49
CA ASN A 33 4.73 -3.51 -4.71
C ASN A 33 4.01 -3.80 -3.39
N SER A 34 4.73 -4.26 -2.36
CA SER A 34 4.16 -4.42 -1.02
C SER A 34 3.64 -3.11 -0.45
N GLY A 35 4.37 -2.01 -0.64
CA GLY A 35 3.96 -0.64 -0.27
C GLY A 35 2.63 -0.26 -0.91
N GLN A 36 2.51 -0.45 -2.22
CA GLN A 36 1.28 -0.16 -2.96
C GLN A 36 0.10 -1.02 -2.48
N LEU A 37 0.35 -2.31 -2.20
CA LEU A 37 -0.66 -3.20 -1.64
C LEU A 37 -1.16 -2.71 -0.28
N LEU A 38 -0.24 -2.31 0.62
CA LEU A 38 -0.62 -1.77 1.93
C LEU A 38 -1.44 -0.48 1.81
N THR A 39 -0.97 0.50 1.03
CA THR A 39 -1.68 1.77 0.86
C THR A 39 -3.08 1.55 0.27
N THR A 40 -3.18 0.71 -0.75
CA THR A 40 -4.49 0.41 -1.38
C THR A 40 -5.42 -0.31 -0.40
N SER A 41 -4.89 -1.23 0.41
CA SER A 41 -5.65 -1.97 1.41
C SER A 41 -6.13 -1.07 2.56
N GLN A 42 -5.29 -0.15 3.02
CA GLN A 42 -5.65 0.86 4.02
C GLN A 42 -6.75 1.79 3.51
N ASN A 43 -6.65 2.26 2.26
CA ASN A 43 -7.70 3.08 1.65
C ASN A 43 -9.04 2.32 1.56
N ALA A 44 -9.01 1.04 1.21
CA ALA A 44 -10.19 0.19 1.21
C ALA A 44 -10.77 0.02 2.63
N LEU A 45 -9.93 -0.17 3.66
CA LEU A 45 -10.37 -0.22 5.07
C LEU A 45 -11.06 1.06 5.52
N THR A 46 -10.53 2.23 5.15
CA THR A 46 -11.17 3.53 5.42
C THR A 46 -12.57 3.59 4.80
N LEU A 47 -12.73 3.13 3.55
CA LEU A 47 -14.04 3.12 2.89
C LEU A 47 -15.01 2.11 3.53
N LEU A 48 -14.51 0.97 3.97
CA LEU A 48 -15.33 -0.10 4.55
C LEU A 48 -15.76 0.22 5.98
N ALA A 49 -14.82 0.59 6.84
CA ALA A 49 -15.02 0.65 8.29
C ALA A 49 -14.38 1.86 8.99
N ASP A 50 -13.18 2.28 8.59
CA ASP A 50 -12.34 3.20 9.39
C ASP A 50 -12.54 4.69 9.06
N GLY A 51 -13.38 5.03 8.08
CA GLY A 51 -13.69 6.41 7.73
C GLY A 51 -14.52 7.11 8.82
N GLU A 52 -13.98 8.20 9.39
CA GLU A 52 -14.62 8.94 10.50
C GLU A 52 -15.94 9.62 10.10
N ASP A 53 -15.99 10.23 8.92
CA ASP A 53 -17.18 10.94 8.42
C ASP A 53 -18.18 9.99 7.75
N VAL A 54 -17.67 9.12 6.87
CA VAL A 54 -18.48 8.22 6.04
C VAL A 54 -17.72 6.92 5.79
N ASN A 55 -18.36 5.80 6.12
CA ASN A 55 -17.90 4.47 5.76
C ASN A 55 -19.10 3.55 5.45
N LEU A 56 -18.86 2.44 4.75
CA LEU A 56 -19.92 1.51 4.33
C LEU A 56 -20.66 0.89 5.51
N GLN A 57 -19.98 0.54 6.60
CA GLN A 57 -20.63 -0.04 7.79
C GLN A 57 -21.65 0.92 8.43
N SER A 58 -21.31 2.20 8.61
CA SER A 58 -22.19 3.23 9.18
C SER A 58 -23.36 3.56 8.25
N GLN A 59 -23.12 3.61 6.94
CA GLN A 59 -24.18 3.78 5.94
C GLN A 59 -25.15 2.59 5.94
N LEU A 60 -24.62 1.37 6.00
CA LEU A 60 -25.43 0.15 6.04
C LEU A 60 -26.24 0.05 7.32
N TYR A 61 -25.67 0.43 8.47
CA TYR A 61 -26.39 0.55 9.73
C TYR A 61 -27.58 1.52 9.61
N THR A 62 -27.36 2.68 9.00
CA THR A 62 -28.41 3.69 8.79
C THR A 62 -29.51 3.15 7.87
N ALA A 63 -29.14 2.51 6.76
CA ALA A 63 -30.10 1.88 5.84
C ALA A 63 -30.92 0.80 6.55
N LYS A 64 -30.28 -0.01 7.39
CA LYS A 64 -30.94 -1.06 8.17
C LYS A 64 -32.00 -0.50 9.12
N GLN A 65 -31.70 0.60 9.81
CA GLN A 65 -32.66 1.25 10.70
C GLN A 65 -33.90 1.74 9.93
N LEU A 66 -33.70 2.41 8.79
CA LEU A 66 -34.79 2.86 7.94
C LEU A 66 -35.64 1.69 7.43
N VAL A 67 -35.01 0.61 6.96
CA VAL A 67 -35.75 -0.58 6.50
C VAL A 67 -36.47 -1.27 7.66
N THR A 68 -35.90 -1.27 8.86
CA THR A 68 -36.58 -1.80 10.07
C THR A 68 -37.88 -1.02 10.35
N GLU A 69 -37.85 0.31 10.29
CA GLU A 69 -39.06 1.12 10.41
C GLU A 69 -40.10 0.78 9.33
N LEU A 70 -39.64 0.61 8.08
CA LEU A 70 -40.51 0.22 6.97
C LEU A 70 -41.11 -1.18 7.16
N THR A 71 -40.37 -2.14 7.69
CA THR A 71 -40.91 -3.49 8.00
C THR A 71 -41.99 -3.46 9.06
N GLY A 72 -41.93 -2.50 9.99
CA GLY A 72 -43.01 -2.25 10.95
C GLY A 72 -44.31 -1.76 10.29
N MET A 73 -44.22 -1.16 9.10
CA MET A 73 -45.37 -0.70 8.31
C MET A 73 -45.85 -1.76 7.31
N ASP A 74 -44.93 -2.41 6.60
CA ASP A 74 -45.21 -3.51 5.66
C ASP A 74 -44.24 -4.67 5.86
N SER A 75 -44.76 -5.74 6.46
CA SER A 75 -44.02 -7.00 6.71
C SER A 75 -43.41 -7.65 5.46
N LYS A 76 -43.86 -7.31 4.24
CA LYS A 76 -43.28 -7.82 2.99
C LYS A 76 -41.84 -7.36 2.76
N LEU A 77 -41.40 -6.31 3.46
CA LEU A 77 -40.05 -5.78 3.37
C LEU A 77 -39.05 -6.55 4.24
N SER A 78 -39.50 -7.54 5.02
CA SER A 78 -38.64 -8.37 5.90
C SER A 78 -37.48 -9.01 5.15
N GLY A 79 -37.71 -9.55 3.95
CA GLY A 79 -36.62 -10.10 3.14
C GLY A 79 -35.54 -9.09 2.74
N ILE A 80 -35.87 -7.80 2.64
CA ILE A 80 -34.87 -6.74 2.41
C ILE A 80 -34.04 -6.52 3.67
N LEU A 81 -34.68 -6.53 4.85
CA LEU A 81 -33.99 -6.42 6.13
C LEU A 81 -32.98 -7.56 6.31
N ASP A 82 -33.39 -8.80 6.04
CA ASP A 82 -32.52 -9.98 6.11
C ASP A 82 -31.28 -9.83 5.20
N MET A 83 -31.47 -9.39 3.96
CA MET A 83 -30.36 -9.14 3.02
C MET A 83 -29.39 -8.07 3.53
N LEU A 84 -29.87 -7.02 4.21
CA LEU A 84 -29.01 -5.99 4.79
C LEU A 84 -28.24 -6.50 6.01
N GLU A 85 -28.82 -7.41 6.79
CA GLU A 85 -28.13 -8.06 7.91
C GLU A 85 -27.01 -8.97 7.42
N GLU A 86 -27.27 -9.79 6.40
CA GLU A 86 -26.23 -10.60 5.76
C GLU A 86 -25.11 -9.74 5.19
N ALA A 87 -25.44 -8.66 4.48
CA ALA A 87 -24.46 -7.71 3.97
C ALA A 87 -23.61 -7.08 5.08
N THR A 88 -24.20 -6.84 6.26
CA THR A 88 -23.47 -6.26 7.40
C THR A 88 -22.40 -7.23 7.90
N ILE A 89 -22.75 -8.52 8.00
CA ILE A 89 -21.82 -9.58 8.39
C ILE A 89 -20.68 -9.66 7.38
N GLN A 90 -21.01 -9.77 6.09
CA GLN A 90 -20.02 -9.89 5.01
C GLN A 90 -19.05 -8.70 4.95
N ILE A 91 -19.56 -7.46 5.08
CA ILE A 91 -18.69 -6.27 5.08
C ILE A 91 -17.79 -6.24 6.31
N THR A 92 -18.29 -6.67 7.47
CA THR A 92 -17.49 -6.73 8.70
C THR A 92 -16.37 -7.76 8.55
N GLU A 93 -16.69 -8.98 8.11
CA GLU A 93 -15.70 -10.04 7.88
C GLU A 93 -14.64 -9.64 6.85
N ALA A 94 -15.06 -9.05 5.72
CA ALA A 94 -14.13 -8.55 4.71
C ALA A 94 -13.21 -7.45 5.24
N SER A 95 -13.73 -6.56 6.10
CA SER A 95 -12.93 -5.51 6.74
C SER A 95 -11.89 -6.11 7.70
N ASP A 96 -12.28 -7.09 8.51
CA ASP A 96 -11.37 -7.74 9.46
C ASP A 96 -10.29 -8.57 8.75
N GLU A 97 -10.67 -9.32 7.70
CA GLU A 97 -9.70 -10.08 6.89
C GLU A 97 -8.70 -9.14 6.20
N LEU A 98 -9.17 -8.02 5.66
CA LEU A 98 -8.30 -7.02 5.04
C LEU A 98 -7.37 -6.35 6.05
N ARG A 99 -7.83 -6.11 7.29
CA ARG A 99 -6.99 -5.59 8.38
C ARG A 99 -5.91 -6.59 8.76
N HIS A 100 -6.25 -7.87 8.90
CA HIS A 100 -5.27 -8.92 9.14
C HIS A 100 -4.28 -9.10 7.98
N TYR A 101 -4.73 -8.89 6.74
CA TYR A 101 -3.85 -8.89 5.58
C TYR A 101 -2.83 -7.74 5.65
N CYS A 102 -3.28 -6.52 5.99
CA CYS A 102 -2.40 -5.37 6.23
C CYS A 102 -1.38 -5.63 7.34
N ASP A 103 -1.79 -6.24 8.46
CA ASP A 103 -0.90 -6.53 9.59
C ASP A 103 0.19 -7.56 9.24
N ARG A 104 -0.06 -8.42 8.25
CA ARG A 104 0.88 -9.43 7.75
C ARG A 104 1.78 -8.94 6.63
N LEU A 105 1.47 -7.79 6.03
CA LEU A 105 2.31 -7.18 5.02
C LEU A 105 3.60 -6.70 5.69
N ASP A 106 4.65 -7.51 5.56
CA ASP A 106 6.00 -7.16 6.01
C ASP A 106 6.56 -6.06 5.10
N LEU A 107 6.37 -4.83 5.55
CA LEU A 107 6.91 -3.63 4.94
C LEU A 107 8.03 -3.13 5.81
N ASP A 108 9.23 -3.11 5.25
CA ASP A 108 10.39 -2.47 5.86
C ASP A 108 10.60 -1.10 5.17
N PRO A 109 9.95 -0.03 5.68
CA PRO A 109 10.03 1.29 5.06
C PRO A 109 11.45 1.88 5.12
N ASN A 110 12.23 1.49 6.13
CA ASN A 110 13.63 1.90 6.22
C ASN A 110 14.42 1.25 5.07
N ARG A 111 14.23 -0.05 4.86
CA ARG A 111 14.89 -0.78 3.76
C ARG A 111 14.50 -0.22 2.39
N LEU A 112 13.21 0.07 2.18
CA LEU A 112 12.74 0.68 0.94
C LEU A 112 13.42 2.03 0.67
N PHE A 113 13.50 2.89 1.69
CA PHE A 113 14.16 4.19 1.60
C PHE A 113 15.68 4.07 1.36
N GLU A 114 16.35 3.12 2.00
CA GLU A 114 17.77 2.83 1.75
C GLU A 114 18.02 2.42 0.30
N LEU A 115 17.17 1.53 -0.24
CA LEU A 115 17.25 1.09 -1.63
C LEU A 115 17.00 2.27 -2.59
N GLU A 116 16.01 3.13 -2.34
CA GLU A 116 15.77 4.34 -3.14
C GLU A 116 16.98 5.27 -3.16
N GLN A 117 17.59 5.53 -1.99
CA GLN A 117 18.79 6.36 -1.93
C GLN A 117 19.96 5.74 -2.72
N ARG A 118 20.10 4.40 -2.64
CA ARG A 118 21.20 3.68 -3.30
C ARG A 118 21.02 3.69 -4.82
N ILE A 119 19.82 3.39 -5.32
CA ILE A 119 19.46 3.48 -6.75
C ILE A 119 19.67 4.91 -7.26
N SER A 120 19.16 5.92 -6.53
CA SER A 120 19.27 7.33 -6.92
C SER A 120 20.73 7.80 -7.03
N LYS A 121 21.58 7.41 -6.06
CA LYS A 121 23.02 7.67 -6.11
C LYS A 121 23.69 6.98 -7.29
N GLN A 122 23.36 5.72 -7.56
CA GLN A 122 23.93 4.94 -8.66
C GLN A 122 23.58 5.54 -10.03
N ILE A 123 22.31 5.90 -10.25
CA ILE A 123 21.86 6.59 -11.47
C ILE A 123 22.53 7.96 -11.64
N SER A 124 22.66 8.71 -10.55
CA SER A 124 23.30 10.04 -10.56
C SER A 124 24.78 9.96 -10.93
N LEU A 125 25.50 8.98 -10.38
CA LEU A 125 26.90 8.70 -10.71
C LEU A 125 27.06 8.22 -12.15
N ALA A 126 26.22 7.28 -12.61
CA ALA A 126 26.22 6.78 -13.99
C ALA A 126 26.03 7.91 -15.01
N ARG A 127 25.05 8.81 -14.79
CA ARG A 127 24.86 10.01 -15.63
C ARG A 127 26.06 10.95 -15.60
N LYS A 128 26.64 11.22 -14.43
CA LYS A 128 27.78 12.12 -14.27
C LYS A 128 29.05 11.59 -14.96
N LEU A 129 29.16 10.28 -15.06
CA LEU A 129 30.30 9.56 -15.64
C LEU A 129 30.07 9.10 -17.09
N HIS A 130 28.90 9.36 -17.69
CA HIS A 130 28.51 8.90 -19.04
C HIS A 130 28.69 7.37 -19.25
N VAL A 131 28.46 6.58 -18.21
CA VAL A 131 28.50 5.11 -18.27
C VAL A 131 27.14 4.54 -17.91
N SER A 132 26.83 3.35 -18.44
CA SER A 132 25.62 2.61 -18.04
C SER A 132 25.69 2.26 -16.55
N PRO A 133 24.56 2.27 -15.82
CA PRO A 133 24.52 1.90 -14.40
C PRO A 133 24.70 0.40 -14.11
N GLU A 134 24.97 -0.42 -15.15
CA GLU A 134 25.23 -1.87 -15.09
C GLU A 134 26.69 -2.21 -14.81
#